data_AF-A0A3B4X2L3-F1
#
_entry.id   AF-A0A3B4X2L3-F1
#
_cell.length_a   1.000
_cell.length_b   1.000
_cell.length_c   1.000
_cell.angle_alpha   90.00
_cell.angle_beta   90.00
_cell.angle_gamma   90.00
#
_symmetry.space_group_name_H-M   'P 1'
#
loop_
_entity.id
_entity.type
_entity.pdbx_description
1 polymer ?
#
loop_
_entity_poly.entity_id
_entity_poly.type
_entity_poly.pdbx_seq_one_letter_code
_entity_poly.pdbx_strand_id
1 'polypeptide(L)'
;MESEMKCNLSEMWSSKMPKGLDLEISHHPMTMRRVANLIIAMERLKAGTSESVLSTEFRDENLLNIMMENMVEERVMFECFSNPPSQFRRTCQHQCSVTDSQQRHLVRDLNSMELNAVTLQAGSENHKVHLTMSTYLPPLPSTEAKARPVALCIKDTNIYLSCHMDGDMPTLNLEV
;
A
#
# COMPACT_ATOMS: atom_id res chain seq x y z
N MET A 1 26.00 -27.11 21.23
CA MET A 1 25.15 -28.33 21.14
C MET A 1 23.89 -28.00 21.90
N GLU A 2 22.93 -27.36 21.24
CA GLU A 2 21.65 -26.99 21.87
C GLU A 2 20.69 -28.15 21.68
N SER A 3 20.27 -28.76 22.79
CA SER A 3 19.24 -29.79 22.80
C SER A 3 17.87 -29.12 22.72
N GLU A 4 17.15 -29.29 21.60
CA GLU A 4 15.72 -28.99 21.56
C GLU A 4 14.98 -29.90 22.55
N MET A 5 14.54 -29.35 23.68
CA MET A 5 13.54 -29.99 24.52
C MET A 5 12.18 -29.91 23.82
N LYS A 6 11.86 -30.90 22.99
CA LYS A 6 10.48 -31.13 22.55
C LYS A 6 9.70 -31.78 23.69
N CYS A 7 9.11 -30.96 24.56
CA CYS A 7 8.08 -31.44 25.47
C CYS A 7 6.82 -31.78 24.67
N ASN A 8 6.57 -33.08 24.43
CA ASN A 8 5.30 -33.57 23.88
C ASN A 8 4.20 -33.47 24.94
N LEU A 9 3.71 -32.25 25.18
CA LEU A 9 2.57 -31.99 26.06
C LEU A 9 1.29 -32.66 25.55
N SER A 10 1.14 -32.82 24.23
CA SER A 10 -0.06 -33.41 23.60
C SER A 10 -0.42 -34.81 24.14
N GLU A 11 0.58 -35.67 24.37
CA GLU A 11 0.34 -37.03 24.90
C GLU A 11 -0.12 -37.04 26.37
N MET A 12 0.19 -35.99 27.14
CA MET A 12 -0.13 -35.93 28.56
C MET A 12 -1.60 -35.55 28.82
N TRP A 13 -2.24 -34.87 27.87
CA TRP A 13 -3.62 -34.37 27.99
C TRP A 13 -4.66 -35.24 27.26
N SER A 14 -4.25 -36.07 26.31
CA SER A 14 -5.14 -36.94 25.54
C SER A 14 -5.93 -37.93 26.42
N SER A 15 -5.31 -38.44 27.49
CA SER A 15 -5.97 -39.36 28.43
C SER A 15 -7.05 -38.69 29.31
N LYS A 16 -7.07 -37.35 29.38
CA LYS A 16 -8.03 -36.58 30.16
C LYS A 16 -9.12 -35.92 29.31
N MET A 17 -9.02 -35.97 27.99
CA MET A 17 -10.03 -35.34 27.12
C MET A 17 -11.24 -36.26 26.86
N PRO A 18 -12.47 -35.73 26.97
CA PRO A 18 -13.68 -36.47 26.61
C PRO A 18 -13.65 -36.92 25.14
N LYS A 19 -14.23 -38.09 24.84
CA LYS A 19 -14.33 -38.60 23.46
C LYS A 19 -15.10 -37.60 22.58
N GLY A 20 -14.47 -37.13 21.51
CA GLY A 20 -15.05 -36.23 20.52
C GLY A 20 -14.52 -34.79 20.54
N LEU A 21 -13.62 -34.45 21.47
CA LEU A 21 -12.89 -33.19 21.49
C LEU A 21 -11.42 -33.44 21.11
N ASP A 22 -10.92 -32.65 20.16
CA ASP A 22 -9.52 -32.70 19.73
C ASP A 22 -8.84 -31.36 20.05
N LEU A 23 -7.59 -31.42 20.51
CA LEU A 23 -6.83 -30.24 20.97
C LEU A 23 -5.63 -30.02 20.05
N GLU A 24 -5.72 -29.01 19.18
CA GLU A 24 -4.62 -28.61 18.31
C GLU A 24 -3.83 -27.45 18.92
N ILE A 25 -2.55 -27.68 19.22
CA ILE A 25 -1.64 -26.66 19.73
C ILE A 25 -0.80 -26.13 18.57
N SER A 26 -1.13 -24.94 18.08
CA SER A 26 -0.38 -24.29 17.00
C SER A 26 0.72 -23.38 17.56
N HIS A 27 1.97 -23.64 17.17
CA HIS A 27 3.12 -22.83 17.55
C HIS A 27 3.29 -21.65 16.60
N HIS A 28 2.61 -20.54 16.89
CA HIS A 28 2.81 -19.29 16.16
C HIS A 28 4.02 -18.52 16.72
N PRO A 29 4.88 -17.91 15.88
CA PRO A 29 5.98 -17.08 16.35
C PRO A 29 5.41 -15.85 17.08
N MET A 30 5.52 -15.88 18.41
CA MET A 30 4.98 -14.84 19.28
C MET A 30 5.97 -13.69 19.40
N THR A 31 5.58 -12.49 18.96
CA THR A 31 6.33 -11.27 19.29
C THR A 31 6.01 -10.86 20.73
N MET A 32 6.96 -10.24 21.43
CA MET A 32 6.75 -9.75 22.81
C MET A 32 5.52 -8.83 22.94
N ARG A 33 5.17 -8.09 21.87
CA ARG A 33 3.94 -7.30 21.79
C ARG A 33 2.68 -8.15 21.97
N ARG A 34 2.60 -9.31 21.30
CA ARG A 34 1.45 -10.22 21.41
C ARG A 34 1.38 -10.89 22.78
N VAL A 35 2.52 -11.24 23.36
CA VAL A 35 2.61 -11.81 24.72
C VAL A 35 2.16 -10.79 25.76
N ALA A 36 2.64 -9.55 25.67
CA ALA A 36 2.23 -8.47 26.58
C ALA A 36 0.72 -8.19 26.49
N ASN A 37 0.18 -8.13 25.27
CA ASN A 37 -1.26 -7.95 25.08
C ASN A 37 -2.08 -9.10 25.70
N LEU A 38 -1.60 -10.34 25.58
CA LEU A 38 -2.25 -11.50 26.19
C LEU A 38 -2.19 -11.45 27.72
N ILE A 39 -1.04 -11.11 28.31
CA ILE A 39 -0.89 -10.98 29.77
C ILE A 39 -1.80 -9.87 30.30
N ILE A 40 -1.84 -8.71 29.63
CA ILE A 40 -2.70 -7.58 30.01
C ILE A 40 -4.18 -7.98 29.92
N ALA A 41 -4.57 -8.68 28.85
CA ALA A 41 -5.94 -9.16 28.71
C ALA A 41 -6.31 -10.17 29.82
N MET A 42 -5.45 -11.15 30.11
CA MET A 42 -5.67 -12.14 31.16
C MET A 42 -5.78 -11.49 32.55
N GLU A 43 -4.95 -10.50 32.85
CA GLU A 43 -4.96 -9.86 34.15
C GLU A 43 -6.14 -8.92 34.35
N ARG A 44 -6.65 -8.33 33.25
CA ARG A 44 -7.93 -7.60 33.26
C ARG A 44 -9.14 -8.52 33.42
N LEU A 45 -9.12 -9.70 32.81
CA LEU A 45 -10.17 -10.71 33.01
C LEU A 45 -10.26 -11.15 34.47
N LYS A 46 -9.10 -11.40 35.11
CA LYS A 46 -9.04 -11.67 36.55
C LYS A 46 -9.51 -10.48 37.40
N ALA A 47 -9.14 -9.25 37.04
CA ALA A 47 -9.55 -8.06 37.78
C ALA A 47 -11.05 -7.76 37.67
N GLY A 48 -11.71 -8.13 36.57
CA GLY A 48 -13.16 -8.04 36.38
C GLY A 48 -13.96 -9.16 37.06
N THR A 49 -13.29 -10.18 37.61
CA THR A 49 -13.94 -11.30 38.30
C THR A 49 -14.14 -10.95 39.79
N SER A 50 -14.98 -9.94 40.09
CA SER A 50 -15.44 -9.71 41.46
C SER A 50 -16.69 -10.54 41.82
N GLU A 51 -17.22 -11.33 40.88
CA GLU A 51 -18.31 -12.26 41.13
C GLU A 51 -17.78 -13.69 41.19
N SER A 52 -18.28 -14.46 42.15
CA SER A 52 -17.89 -15.83 42.39
C SER A 52 -18.10 -16.67 41.13
N VAL A 53 -17.02 -17.29 40.66
CA VAL A 53 -17.07 -18.29 39.58
C VAL A 53 -17.76 -19.55 40.12
N LEU A 54 -19.08 -19.51 40.19
CA LEU A 54 -19.95 -20.65 40.47
C LEU A 54 -21.01 -20.86 39.38
N SER A 55 -21.07 -20.02 38.34
CA SER A 55 -21.94 -20.25 37.19
C SER A 55 -21.13 -20.44 35.91
N THR A 56 -21.53 -21.43 35.13
CA THR A 56 -20.96 -21.81 33.82
C THR A 56 -21.35 -20.85 32.69
N GLU A 57 -21.93 -19.70 33.00
CA GLU A 57 -22.55 -18.81 32.01
C GLU A 57 -21.67 -17.62 31.68
N PHE A 58 -20.51 -17.91 31.10
CA PHE A 58 -19.86 -16.93 30.24
C PHE A 58 -20.71 -16.80 28.97
N ARG A 59 -21.57 -15.78 28.92
CA ARG A 59 -22.44 -15.53 27.77
C ARG A 59 -21.78 -14.61 26.76
N ASP A 60 -22.27 -14.63 25.53
CA ASP A 60 -21.73 -13.87 24.40
C ASP A 60 -21.70 -12.36 24.69
N GLU A 61 -22.60 -11.85 25.53
CA GLU A 61 -22.61 -10.44 25.92
C GLU A 61 -21.37 -10.06 26.75
N ASN A 62 -20.86 -10.98 27.56
CA ASN A 62 -19.65 -10.76 28.37
C ASN A 62 -18.42 -10.71 27.45
N LEU A 63 -18.37 -11.59 26.43
CA LEU A 63 -17.33 -11.57 25.40
C LEU A 63 -17.36 -10.26 24.59
N LEU A 64 -18.56 -9.81 24.20
CA LEU A 64 -18.77 -8.54 23.49
C LEU A 64 -18.29 -7.34 24.30
N ASN A 65 -18.59 -7.29 25.60
CA ASN A 65 -18.11 -6.23 26.48
C ASN A 65 -16.59 -6.22 26.58
N ILE A 66 -15.96 -7.40 26.74
CA ILE A 66 -14.49 -7.53 26.77
C ILE A 66 -13.89 -7.07 25.42
N MET A 67 -14.50 -7.44 24.29
CA MET A 67 -14.01 -7.02 22.97
C MET A 67 -14.13 -5.52 22.77
N MET A 68 -15.27 -4.91 23.11
CA MET A 68 -15.48 -3.46 22.98
C MET A 68 -14.58 -2.66 23.92
N GLU A 69 -14.37 -3.10 25.16
CA GLU A 69 -13.44 -2.42 26.09
C GLU A 69 -11.97 -2.50 25.65
N ASN A 70 -11.62 -3.49 24.82
CA ASN A 70 -10.27 -3.66 24.27
C ASN A 70 -10.13 -3.18 22.82
N MET A 71 -11.18 -2.60 22.22
CA MET A 71 -11.07 -1.87 20.96
C MET A 71 -10.28 -0.59 21.20
N VAL A 72 -8.96 -0.68 21.01
CA VAL A 72 -8.13 0.51 20.82
C VAL A 72 -8.60 1.11 19.50
N GLU A 73 -9.28 2.25 19.57
CA GLU A 73 -9.55 3.09 18.42
C GLU A 73 -8.18 3.52 17.87
N GLU A 74 -7.66 2.77 16.90
CA GLU A 74 -6.47 3.16 16.16
C GLU A 74 -6.83 4.41 15.38
N ARG A 75 -6.66 5.56 16.03
CA ARG A 75 -6.72 6.85 15.35
C ARG A 75 -5.51 6.92 14.47
N VAL A 76 -5.68 6.48 13.23
CA VAL A 76 -4.79 6.83 12.12
C VAL A 76 -4.88 8.34 11.98
N MET A 77 -4.00 9.03 12.70
CA MET A 77 -3.87 10.46 12.61
C MET A 77 -3.22 10.74 11.26
N PHE A 78 -4.04 10.96 10.24
CA PHE A 78 -3.54 11.59 9.03
C PHE A 78 -3.03 12.96 9.43
N GLU A 79 -1.78 13.24 9.10
CA GLU A 79 -1.23 14.59 9.18
C GLU A 79 -2.04 15.45 8.21
N CYS A 80 -3.11 16.04 8.71
CA CYS A 80 -3.80 17.13 8.04
C CYS A 80 -2.86 18.32 8.14
N PHE A 81 -1.98 18.47 7.16
CA PHE A 81 -1.20 19.69 6.99
C PHE A 81 -2.20 20.85 7.06
N SER A 82 -2.09 21.65 8.13
CA SER A 82 -2.94 22.83 8.36
C SER A 82 -2.72 23.92 7.29
N ASN A 83 -1.69 23.73 6.46
CA ASN A 83 -1.47 24.46 5.23
C ASN A 83 -1.58 23.50 4.04
N PRO A 84 -2.34 23.85 2.98
CA PRO A 84 -2.29 23.09 1.73
C PRO A 84 -0.82 22.98 1.29
N PRO A 85 -0.35 21.79 0.86
CA PRO A 85 1.02 21.63 0.43
C PRO A 85 1.29 22.62 -0.70
N SER A 86 2.34 23.44 -0.59
CA SER A 86 2.69 24.44 -1.61
C SER A 86 3.21 23.84 -2.92
N GLN A 87 3.30 22.50 -2.99
CA GLN A 87 3.97 21.77 -4.05
C GLN A 87 3.12 20.62 -4.58
N PHE A 88 3.38 20.24 -5.84
CA PHE A 88 2.77 19.08 -6.46
C PHE A 88 3.22 17.79 -5.75
N ARG A 89 2.28 16.89 -5.47
CA ARG A 89 2.58 15.59 -4.85
C ARG A 89 2.34 14.46 -5.85
N ARG A 90 3.37 13.66 -6.15
CA ARG A 90 3.24 12.52 -7.05
C ARG A 90 2.35 11.45 -6.42
N THR A 91 1.43 10.89 -7.20
CA THR A 91 0.49 9.85 -6.75
C THR A 91 0.78 8.49 -7.36
N CYS A 92 0.76 8.38 -8.69
CA CYS A 92 0.88 7.11 -9.39
C CYS A 92 1.79 7.25 -10.63
N GLN A 93 2.25 6.11 -11.14
CA GLN A 93 2.94 6.03 -12.42
C GLN A 93 2.30 4.95 -13.30
N HIS A 94 2.16 5.25 -14.59
CA HIS A 94 1.59 4.33 -15.58
C HIS A 94 2.46 4.31 -16.83
N GLN A 95 2.70 3.13 -17.39
CA GLN A 95 3.33 3.01 -18.71
C GLN A 95 2.26 3.20 -19.79
N CYS A 96 2.53 4.05 -20.77
CA CYS A 96 1.64 4.27 -21.91
C CYS A 96 2.43 4.49 -23.21
N SER A 97 1.70 4.53 -24.32
CA SER A 97 2.20 5.02 -25.62
C SER A 97 1.17 5.97 -26.20
N VAL A 98 1.61 6.93 -26.99
CA VAL A 98 0.75 7.95 -27.61
C VAL A 98 0.67 7.72 -29.11
N THR A 99 -0.54 7.85 -29.65
CA THR A 99 -0.82 7.94 -31.07
C THR A 99 -1.59 9.21 -31.36
N ASP A 100 -1.32 9.82 -32.50
CA ASP A 100 -2.16 10.92 -32.98
C ASP A 100 -3.44 10.42 -33.68
N SER A 101 -4.26 11.36 -34.14
CA SER A 101 -5.51 11.05 -34.86
C SER A 101 -5.31 10.32 -36.19
N GLN A 102 -4.09 10.30 -36.72
CA GLN A 102 -3.70 9.63 -37.96
C GLN A 102 -2.99 8.29 -37.68
N GLN A 103 -3.03 7.79 -36.45
CA GLN A 103 -2.33 6.56 -36.03
C GLN A 103 -0.81 6.63 -36.24
N ARG A 104 -0.21 7.83 -36.12
CA ARG A 104 1.24 7.98 -36.06
C ARG A 104 1.72 7.80 -34.63
N HIS A 105 2.77 7.00 -34.46
CA HIS A 105 3.41 6.73 -33.19
C HIS A 105 4.60 7.66 -32.98
N LEU A 106 4.90 7.95 -31.72
CA LEU A 106 6.13 8.63 -31.36
C LEU A 106 7.33 7.69 -31.51
N VAL A 107 8.35 8.14 -32.22
CA VAL A 107 9.66 7.50 -32.35
C VAL A 107 10.71 8.51 -31.96
N ARG A 108 11.71 8.07 -31.20
CA ARG A 108 12.83 8.91 -30.80
C ARG A 108 13.94 8.80 -31.84
N ASP A 109 14.43 9.94 -32.32
CA ASP A 109 15.70 9.96 -33.03
C ASP A 109 16.83 9.85 -31.99
N LEU A 110 17.77 8.94 -32.18
CA LEU A 110 18.87 8.72 -31.25
C LEU A 110 20.00 9.75 -31.47
N ASN A 111 20.05 10.38 -32.63
CA ASN A 111 21.06 11.37 -32.98
C ASN A 111 20.67 12.81 -32.61
N SER A 112 19.37 13.04 -32.36
CA SER A 112 18.82 14.33 -31.95
C SER A 112 18.00 14.19 -30.67
N MET A 113 17.83 15.28 -29.93
CA MET A 113 17.04 15.29 -28.69
C MET A 113 15.54 15.49 -29.01
N GLU A 114 15.02 14.79 -30.03
CA GLU A 114 13.71 15.05 -30.62
C GLU A 114 12.83 13.79 -30.73
N LEU A 115 11.51 14.03 -30.76
CA LEU A 115 10.48 13.02 -31.00
C LEU A 115 9.79 13.28 -32.33
N ASN A 116 9.72 12.24 -33.16
CA ASN A 116 9.06 12.28 -34.46
C ASN A 116 7.77 11.45 -34.43
N ALA A 117 6.72 11.95 -35.09
CA ALA A 117 5.47 11.22 -35.26
C ALA A 117 5.45 10.52 -36.62
N VAL A 118 5.49 9.19 -36.63
CA VAL A 118 5.56 8.37 -37.85
C VAL A 118 4.58 7.19 -37.82
N THR A 119 4.06 6.80 -38.97
CA THR A 119 3.27 5.56 -39.08
C THR A 119 4.23 4.38 -39.10
N LEU A 120 4.11 3.48 -38.12
CA LEU A 120 4.92 2.28 -38.04
C LEU A 120 4.27 1.15 -38.84
N GLN A 121 5.09 0.41 -39.58
CA GLN A 121 4.64 -0.82 -40.25
C GLN A 121 4.73 -2.01 -39.30
N ALA A 122 3.98 -3.07 -39.58
CA ALA A 122 4.01 -4.31 -38.80
C ALA A 122 5.46 -4.83 -38.65
N GLY A 123 5.86 -5.12 -37.41
CA GLY A 123 7.23 -5.55 -37.09
C GLY A 123 8.18 -4.43 -36.67
N SER A 124 7.78 -3.16 -36.80
CA SER A 124 8.59 -2.01 -36.35
C SER A 124 8.17 -1.42 -34.99
N GLU A 125 7.25 -2.08 -34.28
CA GLU A 125 6.70 -1.66 -32.97
C GLU A 125 7.77 -1.39 -31.90
N ASN A 126 8.93 -2.05 -32.00
CA ASN A 126 10.04 -1.86 -31.05
C ASN A 126 10.64 -0.45 -31.08
N HIS A 127 10.39 0.32 -32.16
CA HIS A 127 10.83 1.72 -32.28
C HIS A 127 9.86 2.69 -31.61
N LYS A 128 8.69 2.21 -31.19
CA LYS A 128 7.68 3.04 -30.51
C LYS A 128 8.19 3.50 -29.16
N VAL A 129 8.10 4.80 -28.92
CA VAL A 129 8.40 5.37 -27.61
C VAL A 129 7.31 4.96 -26.62
N HIS A 130 7.76 4.35 -25.52
CA HIS A 130 6.95 4.14 -24.33
C HIS A 130 7.22 5.26 -23.34
N LEU A 131 6.16 5.79 -22.75
CA LEU A 131 6.23 6.84 -21.75
C LEU A 131 5.86 6.30 -20.37
N THR A 132 6.57 6.73 -19.34
CA THR A 132 6.15 6.65 -17.94
C THR A 132 5.43 7.94 -17.57
N MET A 133 4.10 7.87 -17.48
CA MET A 133 3.24 8.98 -17.05
C MET A 133 3.14 9.00 -15.53
N SER A 134 3.71 10.03 -14.91
CA SER A 134 3.62 10.27 -13.47
C SER A 134 2.49 11.26 -13.18
N THR A 135 1.51 10.89 -12.36
CA THR A 135 0.37 11.75 -11.99
C THR A 135 0.65 12.51 -10.69
N TYR A 136 0.11 13.73 -10.58
CA TYR A 136 0.28 14.57 -9.40
C TYR A 136 -1.05 15.10 -8.85
N LEU A 137 -1.05 15.39 -7.56
CA LEU A 137 -2.05 16.23 -6.91
C LEU A 137 -1.56 17.69 -6.92
N PRO A 138 -2.40 18.64 -7.35
CA PRO A 138 -2.05 20.06 -7.29
C PRO A 138 -1.97 20.56 -5.83
N PRO A 139 -1.19 21.63 -5.58
CA PRO A 139 -1.07 22.28 -4.26
C PRO A 139 -2.41 22.65 -3.63
N LEU A 140 -3.34 23.18 -4.44
CA LEU A 140 -4.67 23.57 -4.01
C LEU A 140 -5.70 22.80 -4.85
N PRO A 141 -6.66 22.10 -4.23
CA PRO A 141 -7.77 21.50 -4.95
C PRO A 141 -8.66 22.63 -5.48
N SER A 142 -8.37 23.14 -6.68
CA SER A 142 -9.27 24.07 -7.36
C SER A 142 -10.46 23.30 -7.90
N THR A 143 -11.67 23.75 -7.57
CA THR A 143 -12.95 23.25 -8.09
C THR A 143 -13.07 23.36 -9.61
N GLU A 144 -12.18 24.12 -10.27
CA GLU A 144 -12.15 24.35 -11.72
C GLU A 144 -11.18 23.43 -12.49
N ALA A 145 -10.26 22.74 -11.80
CA ALA A 145 -9.28 21.89 -12.47
C ALA A 145 -9.93 20.58 -12.91
N LYS A 146 -10.48 20.56 -14.13
CA LYS A 146 -10.99 19.35 -14.78
C LYS A 146 -9.89 18.38 -15.24
N ALA A 147 -8.61 18.75 -15.13
CA ALA A 147 -7.48 17.98 -15.63
C ALA A 147 -6.52 17.55 -14.52
N ARG A 148 -5.93 16.36 -14.69
CA ARG A 148 -4.90 15.80 -13.80
C ARG A 148 -3.52 16.28 -14.27
N PRO A 149 -2.70 16.92 -13.41
CA PRO A 149 -1.32 17.23 -13.74
C PRO A 149 -0.49 15.96 -13.92
N VAL A 150 0.32 15.91 -14.97
CA VAL A 150 1.19 14.78 -15.28
C VAL A 150 2.58 15.22 -15.74
N ALA A 151 3.58 14.38 -15.47
CA ALA A 151 4.89 14.45 -16.11
C ALA A 151 5.07 13.21 -17.00
N LEU A 152 5.60 13.41 -18.20
CA LEU A 152 5.85 12.34 -19.16
C LEU A 152 7.36 12.13 -19.30
N CYS A 153 7.81 10.93 -18.96
CA CYS A 153 9.20 10.51 -19.09
C CYS A 153 9.31 9.41 -20.15
N ILE A 154 10.37 9.40 -20.95
CA ILE A 154 10.67 8.27 -21.83
C ILE A 154 11.07 7.08 -20.96
N LYS A 155 10.38 5.95 -21.13
CA LYS A 155 10.55 4.75 -20.32
C LYS A 155 12.02 4.32 -20.27
N ASP A 156 12.46 3.89 -19.08
CA ASP A 156 13.82 3.41 -18.80
C ASP A 156 14.91 4.46 -19.08
N THR A 157 14.54 5.74 -19.06
CA THR A 157 15.46 6.88 -19.14
C THR A 157 15.10 7.93 -18.08
N ASN A 158 15.93 8.97 -17.98
CA ASN A 158 15.64 10.18 -17.21
C ASN A 158 15.27 11.35 -18.14
N ILE A 159 14.72 11.07 -19.33
CA ILE A 159 14.41 12.11 -20.31
C ILE A 159 12.93 12.47 -20.24
N TYR A 160 12.64 13.73 -19.94
CA TYR A 160 11.30 14.25 -19.73
C TYR A 160 10.87 15.16 -20.86
N LEU A 161 9.57 15.16 -21.16
CA LEU A 161 8.97 16.20 -21.99
C LEU A 161 8.81 17.46 -21.15
N SER A 162 9.47 18.54 -21.53
CA SER A 162 9.38 19.85 -20.88
C SER A 162 9.01 20.94 -21.88
N CYS A 163 8.38 22.00 -21.39
CA CYS A 163 8.12 23.19 -22.19
C CYS A 163 9.12 24.26 -21.77
N HIS A 164 9.78 24.87 -22.74
CA HIS A 164 10.67 26.00 -22.52
C HIS A 164 10.24 27.18 -23.40
N MET A 165 10.73 28.37 -23.07
CA MET A 165 10.58 29.54 -23.93
C MET A 165 11.86 29.68 -24.75
N ASP A 166 11.74 29.58 -26.07
CA ASP A 166 12.79 29.94 -27.01
C ASP A 166 12.48 31.34 -27.56
N GLY A 167 13.09 32.34 -26.94
CA GLY A 167 12.69 33.75 -27.11
C GLY A 167 11.24 33.97 -26.66
N ASP A 168 10.38 34.35 -27.60
CA ASP A 168 8.95 34.57 -27.37
C ASP A 168 8.07 33.38 -27.80
N MET A 169 8.66 32.25 -28.18
CA MET A 169 7.94 31.06 -28.66
C MET A 169 7.98 29.92 -27.62
N PRO A 170 6.83 29.44 -27.11
CA PRO A 170 6.78 28.26 -26.27
C PRO A 170 7.04 27.01 -27.11
N THR A 171 8.03 26.22 -26.70
CA THR A 171 8.56 25.09 -27.47
C THR A 171 8.66 23.85 -26.58
N LEU A 172 8.25 22.71 -27.14
CA LEU A 172 8.32 21.41 -26.48
C LEU A 172 9.71 20.81 -26.69
N ASN A 173 10.38 20.47 -25.59
CA ASN A 173 11.71 19.90 -25.57
C ASN A 173 11.77 18.58 -24.80
N LEU A 174 12.89 17.89 -24.99
CA LEU A 174 13.33 16.80 -24.15
C LEU A 174 14.45 17.28 -23.23
N GLU A 175 14.35 16.99 -21.94
CA GLU A 175 15.28 17.44 -20.89
C GLU A 175 15.72 16.26 -20.01
N VAL A 176 16.98 16.29 -19.53
CA VAL A 176 17.60 15.24 -18.71
C VAL A 176 17.56 15.60 -17.22
#